data_AF-A4HQN4-F1
#
_entry.id   AF-A4HQN4-F1
#
_cell.length_a   1.000
_cell.length_b   1.000
_cell.length_c   1.000
_cell.angle_alpha   90.00
_cell.angle_beta   90.00
_cell.angle_gamma   90.00
#
_symmetry.space_group_name_H-M   'P 1'
#
loop_
_entity.id
_entity.type
_entity.pdbx_description
1 polymer ?
#
loop_
_entity_poly.entity_id
_entity_poly.type
_entity_poly.pdbx_seq_one_letter_code
_entity_poly.pdbx_strand_id
1 'polypeptide(L)'
;RPPGQVPLHLGNRIESGVVGRACGTHVTEEDKILTRRAIDSVKVARQLDDPFEPMTFDVYWNVVSANNTYEGGWIPDSQIEAQMKVLNDDYNATGVSWRFVNTTRIMSADRFQNVAHTEREPIMKRLFRKGNARALNIFTIGFNSTTKTLGYTSLPKDYASNPWDDGIVPRPRPR
;
A
#
# COMPACT_ATOMS: atom_id res chain seq x y z
N ARG A 1 -6.24 55.24 -17.63
CA ARG A 1 -5.30 55.08 -16.48
C ARG A 1 -5.58 56.21 -15.49
N PRO A 2 -5.54 56.00 -14.16
CA PRO A 2 -5.10 54.81 -13.43
C PRO A 2 -6.14 54.25 -12.43
N PRO A 3 -5.80 53.15 -11.72
CA PRO A 3 -6.70 52.23 -11.02
C PRO A 3 -6.80 52.48 -9.50
N GLY A 4 -7.83 51.89 -8.87
CA GLY A 4 -8.07 51.92 -7.43
C GLY A 4 -8.42 50.53 -6.91
N GLN A 5 -7.41 49.85 -6.41
CA GLN A 5 -7.40 48.50 -5.83
C GLN A 5 -8.07 48.54 -4.44
N VAL A 6 -9.11 47.72 -4.21
CA VAL A 6 -9.68 47.51 -2.88
C VAL A 6 -9.08 46.22 -2.30
N PRO A 7 -8.46 46.25 -1.11
CA PRO A 7 -7.81 45.09 -0.53
C PRO A 7 -8.84 44.15 0.11
N LEU A 8 -8.92 42.90 -0.36
CA LEU A 8 -9.57 41.83 0.37
C LEU A 8 -8.62 41.33 1.46
N HIS A 9 -8.74 41.91 2.65
CA HIS A 9 -8.48 41.17 3.88
C HIS A 9 -9.78 40.48 4.28
N LEU A 10 -9.77 39.15 4.34
CA LEU A 10 -10.28 38.39 5.48
C LEU A 10 -10.09 36.89 5.23
N GLY A 11 -9.52 36.22 6.24
CA GLY A 11 -9.74 34.79 6.45
C GLY A 11 -8.51 33.92 6.28
N ASN A 12 -7.63 33.92 7.29
CA ASN A 12 -6.86 32.72 7.63
C ASN A 12 -7.86 31.60 7.94
N ARG A 13 -8.21 30.80 6.94
CA ARG A 13 -8.83 29.51 7.15
C ARG A 13 -7.71 28.51 7.44
N ILE A 14 -7.56 28.17 8.71
CA ILE A 14 -6.85 26.97 9.14
C ILE A 14 -7.65 25.79 8.56
N GLU A 15 -7.35 25.35 7.35
CA GLU A 15 -7.85 24.07 6.86
C GLU A 15 -7.06 22.95 7.54
N SER A 16 -7.80 22.22 8.37
CA SER A 16 -7.58 20.86 8.86
C SER A 16 -6.34 20.15 8.28
N GLY A 17 -5.43 19.78 9.18
CA GLY A 17 -4.15 19.15 8.94
C GLY A 17 -4.09 18.20 7.74
N VAL A 18 -3.38 18.64 6.70
CA VAL A 18 -2.84 17.76 5.67
C VAL A 18 -1.88 16.79 6.36
N VAL A 19 -2.34 15.55 6.57
CA VAL A 19 -1.43 14.43 6.79
C VAL A 19 -0.54 14.39 5.55
N GLY A 20 0.74 14.73 5.70
CA GLY A 20 1.69 14.74 4.58
C GLY A 20 1.64 13.41 3.83
N ARG A 21 1.89 13.44 2.51
CA ARG A 21 2.00 12.25 1.65
C ARG A 21 3.28 11.47 1.96
N ALA A 22 3.45 11.06 3.20
CA ALA A 22 4.63 10.35 3.65
C ALA A 22 4.41 8.83 3.53
N CYS A 23 5.45 8.16 3.02
CA CYS A 23 5.55 6.70 3.01
C CYS A 23 6.21 6.25 4.32
N GLY A 24 5.64 5.24 4.98
CA GLY A 24 6.17 4.67 6.21
C GLY A 24 7.29 3.65 5.97
N THR A 25 7.58 3.32 4.71
CA THR A 25 8.73 2.47 4.34
C THR A 25 10.00 3.29 4.36
N HIS A 26 10.92 2.93 5.26
CA HIS A 26 12.27 3.47 5.30
C HIS A 26 13.21 2.56 4.49
N VAL A 27 13.95 3.12 3.55
CA VAL A 27 14.93 2.40 2.72
C VAL A 27 16.32 2.92 3.03
N THR A 28 17.15 2.09 3.64
CA THR A 28 18.56 2.38 3.92
C THR A 28 19.44 2.13 2.69
N GLU A 29 20.69 2.63 2.72
CA GLU A 29 21.67 2.28 1.68
C GLU A 29 22.00 0.78 1.68
N GLU A 30 22.02 0.15 2.85
CA GLU A 30 22.19 -1.31 2.95
C GLU A 30 21.05 -2.05 2.25
N ASP A 31 19.80 -1.60 2.44
CA ASP A 31 18.64 -2.20 1.78
C ASP A 31 18.77 -2.15 0.25
N LYS A 32 19.27 -1.02 -0.28
CA LYS A 32 19.52 -0.85 -1.73
C LYS A 32 20.61 -1.80 -2.21
N ILE A 33 21.71 -1.93 -1.47
CA ILE A 33 22.82 -2.84 -1.81
C ILE A 33 22.34 -4.29 -1.79
N LEU A 34 21.64 -4.72 -0.74
CA LEU A 34 21.12 -6.08 -0.62
C LEU A 34 20.09 -6.38 -1.70
N THR A 35 19.18 -5.45 -1.99
CA THR A 35 18.20 -5.60 -3.07
C THR A 35 18.90 -5.71 -4.42
N ARG A 36 19.91 -4.87 -4.70
CA ARG A 36 20.65 -4.95 -5.96
C ARG A 36 21.40 -6.27 -6.10
N ARG A 37 22.09 -6.73 -5.05
CA ARG A 37 22.75 -8.04 -5.04
C ARG A 37 21.77 -9.18 -5.27
N ALA A 38 20.61 -9.14 -4.63
CA ALA A 38 19.56 -10.14 -4.81
C ALA A 38 19.09 -10.18 -6.27
N ILE A 39 18.79 -9.01 -6.86
CA ILE A 39 18.39 -8.91 -8.26
C ILE A 39 19.52 -9.42 -9.15
N ASP A 40 20.76 -8.99 -8.94
CA ASP A 40 21.92 -9.42 -9.73
C ASP A 40 22.15 -10.94 -9.67
N SER A 41 21.86 -11.57 -8.53
CA SER A 41 21.97 -13.03 -8.36
C SER A 41 20.90 -13.83 -9.13
N VAL A 42 19.78 -13.19 -9.49
CA VAL A 42 18.68 -13.79 -10.27
C VAL A 42 18.56 -13.20 -11.67
N LYS A 43 19.42 -12.23 -12.03
CA LYS A 43 19.50 -11.70 -13.39
C LYS A 43 20.00 -12.81 -14.30
N VAL A 44 19.08 -13.47 -14.96
CA VAL A 44 19.40 -14.26 -16.13
C VAL A 44 19.74 -13.28 -17.24
N ALA A 45 20.81 -13.54 -17.99
CA ALA A 45 21.14 -12.75 -19.18
C ALA A 45 19.95 -12.86 -20.14
N ARG A 46 19.11 -11.84 -20.18
CA ARG A 46 18.02 -11.77 -21.13
C ARG A 46 18.65 -11.71 -22.52
N GLN A 47 18.44 -12.73 -23.34
CA GLN A 47 18.79 -12.63 -24.76
C GLN A 47 18.03 -11.43 -25.32
N LEU A 48 18.68 -10.61 -26.14
CA LEU A 48 18.09 -9.37 -26.66
C LEU A 48 16.77 -9.61 -27.42
N ASP A 49 16.56 -10.85 -27.88
CA ASP A 49 15.38 -11.31 -28.61
C ASP A 49 14.35 -12.04 -27.74
N ASP A 50 14.58 -12.20 -26.42
CA ASP A 50 13.65 -12.88 -25.53
C ASP A 50 12.45 -11.96 -25.28
N PRO A 51 11.22 -12.30 -25.74
CA PRO A 51 10.06 -11.46 -25.53
C PRO A 51 9.80 -11.28 -24.04
N PHE A 52 9.37 -10.07 -23.65
CA PHE A 52 8.96 -9.89 -22.25
C PHE A 52 7.63 -10.62 -22.07
N GLU A 53 7.65 -11.70 -21.29
CA GLU A 53 6.44 -12.41 -20.92
C GLU A 53 5.63 -11.57 -19.91
N PRO A 54 4.40 -11.15 -20.25
CA PRO A 54 3.56 -10.40 -19.33
C PRO A 54 3.35 -11.15 -18.02
N MET A 55 3.46 -10.45 -16.91
CA MET A 55 3.33 -11.04 -15.58
C MET A 55 2.07 -10.57 -14.89
N THR A 56 1.15 -11.49 -14.62
CA THR A 56 -0.02 -11.23 -13.78
C THR A 56 0.22 -11.68 -12.35
N PHE A 57 -0.04 -10.80 -11.39
CA PHE A 57 -0.04 -11.07 -9.96
C PHE A 57 -1.47 -11.13 -9.43
N ASP A 58 -1.75 -12.10 -8.57
CA ASP A 58 -3.02 -12.18 -7.87
C ASP A 58 -3.06 -11.18 -6.72
N VAL A 59 -4.18 -10.48 -6.56
CA VAL A 59 -4.39 -9.54 -5.45
C VAL A 59 -5.42 -10.09 -4.48
N TYR A 60 -5.00 -10.21 -3.23
CA TYR A 60 -5.84 -10.52 -2.09
C TYR A 60 -5.93 -9.29 -1.19
N TRP A 61 -7.14 -8.79 -1.00
CA TRP A 61 -7.38 -7.59 -0.21
C TRP A 61 -7.90 -7.96 1.17
N ASN A 62 -7.15 -7.65 2.21
CA ASN A 62 -7.51 -7.90 3.60
C ASN A 62 -7.94 -6.57 4.24
N VAL A 63 -9.25 -6.36 4.35
CA VAL A 63 -9.84 -5.17 4.99
C VAL A 63 -9.93 -5.39 6.48
N VAL A 64 -9.05 -4.76 7.25
CA VAL A 64 -9.16 -4.70 8.71
C VAL A 64 -9.97 -3.46 9.07
N SER A 65 -11.02 -3.63 9.87
CA SER A 65 -11.89 -2.53 10.29
C SER A 65 -12.26 -2.66 11.76
N ALA A 66 -12.52 -1.52 12.41
CA ALA A 66 -13.06 -1.48 13.76
C ALA A 66 -14.56 -1.79 13.79
N ASN A 67 -15.29 -1.41 12.74
CA ASN A 67 -16.73 -1.60 12.58
C ASN A 67 -17.08 -1.54 11.08
N ASN A 68 -18.37 -1.37 10.75
CA ASN A 68 -18.89 -1.28 9.38
C ASN A 68 -19.02 0.16 8.85
N THR A 69 -18.31 1.14 9.43
CA THR A 69 -18.29 2.53 8.94
C THR A 69 -16.98 2.84 8.22
N TYR A 70 -17.02 3.85 7.34
CA TYR A 70 -15.82 4.29 6.60
C TYR A 70 -14.72 4.76 7.54
N GLU A 71 -15.07 5.50 8.59
CA GLU A 71 -14.16 6.01 9.62
C GLU A 71 -13.53 4.86 10.42
N GLY A 72 -14.30 3.78 10.64
CA GLY A 72 -13.80 2.54 11.21
C GLY A 72 -13.00 1.67 10.24
N GLY A 73 -12.68 2.15 9.04
CA GLY A 73 -11.87 1.44 8.05
C GLY A 73 -12.62 0.46 7.17
N TRP A 74 -13.96 0.46 7.19
CA TRP A 74 -14.76 -0.36 6.30
C TRP A 74 -14.76 0.21 4.88
N ILE A 75 -13.78 -0.20 4.07
CA ILE A 75 -13.70 0.19 2.67
C ILE A 75 -14.71 -0.63 1.84
N PRO A 76 -15.58 -0.02 1.01
CA PRO A 76 -16.50 -0.73 0.13
C PRO A 76 -15.78 -1.38 -1.05
N ASP A 77 -16.36 -2.44 -1.62
CA ASP A 77 -15.77 -3.15 -2.76
C ASP A 77 -15.57 -2.22 -3.98
N SER A 78 -16.46 -1.26 -4.19
CA SER A 78 -16.33 -0.26 -5.26
C SER A 78 -15.05 0.59 -5.16
N GLN A 79 -14.54 0.83 -3.95
CA GLN A 79 -13.27 1.54 -3.76
C GLN A 79 -12.07 0.63 -4.00
N ILE A 80 -12.19 -0.66 -3.69
CA ILE A 80 -11.19 -1.68 -4.03
C ILE A 80 -11.09 -1.82 -5.55
N GLU A 81 -12.23 -1.97 -6.23
CA GLU A 81 -12.31 -2.04 -7.69
C GLU A 81 -11.71 -0.80 -8.37
N ALA A 82 -12.06 0.39 -7.88
CA ALA A 82 -11.48 1.63 -8.39
C ALA A 82 -9.95 1.66 -8.23
N GLN A 83 -9.42 1.21 -7.09
CA GLN A 83 -7.97 1.15 -6.89
C GLN A 83 -7.30 0.09 -7.77
N MET A 84 -7.94 -1.05 -8.01
CA MET A 84 -7.45 -2.08 -8.93
C MET A 84 -7.40 -1.58 -10.38
N LYS A 85 -8.35 -0.72 -10.78
CA LYS A 85 -8.31 -0.05 -12.08
C LYS A 85 -7.11 0.88 -12.19
N VAL A 86 -6.91 1.76 -11.20
CA VAL A 86 -5.74 2.67 -11.17
C VAL A 86 -4.44 1.89 -11.24
N LEU A 87 -4.32 0.82 -10.45
CA LEU A 87 -3.11 0.00 -10.42
C LEU A 87 -2.78 -0.64 -11.78
N ASN A 88 -3.78 -1.19 -12.48
CA ASN A 88 -3.58 -1.76 -13.81
C ASN A 88 -3.33 -0.69 -14.89
N ASP A 89 -4.01 0.46 -14.82
CA ASP A 89 -3.81 1.58 -15.75
C ASP A 89 -2.38 2.12 -15.66
N ASP A 90 -1.89 2.37 -14.44
CA ASP A 90 -0.57 2.97 -14.17
C ASP A 90 0.60 2.10 -14.65
N TYR A 91 0.39 0.78 -14.72
CA TYR A 91 1.43 -0.18 -15.06
C TYR A 91 1.22 -0.88 -16.41
N ASN A 92 0.20 -0.51 -17.17
CA ASN A 92 -0.13 -1.11 -18.47
C ASN A 92 1.09 -1.18 -19.42
N ALA A 93 1.95 -0.16 -19.42
CA ALA A 93 3.15 -0.11 -20.26
C ALA A 93 4.33 -1.00 -19.78
N THR A 94 4.22 -1.62 -18.60
CA THR A 94 5.32 -2.43 -18.01
C THR A 94 5.21 -3.92 -18.32
N GLY A 95 4.05 -4.36 -18.84
CA GLY A 95 3.69 -5.77 -18.98
C GLY A 95 3.42 -6.49 -17.65
N VAL A 96 3.34 -5.75 -16.52
CA VAL A 96 2.84 -6.26 -15.24
C VAL A 96 1.34 -5.92 -15.11
N SER A 97 0.56 -6.88 -14.61
CA SER A 97 -0.88 -6.72 -14.37
C SER A 97 -1.31 -7.34 -13.04
N TRP A 98 -2.47 -6.92 -12.54
CA TRP A 98 -3.03 -7.39 -11.27
C TRP A 98 -4.43 -7.93 -11.47
N ARG A 99 -4.62 -9.19 -11.08
CA ARG A 99 -5.92 -9.85 -11.06
C ARG A 99 -6.46 -9.83 -9.64
N PHE A 100 -7.55 -9.11 -9.41
CA PHE A 100 -8.25 -9.15 -8.13
C PHE A 100 -8.88 -10.55 -7.94
N VAL A 101 -8.62 -11.17 -6.79
CA VAL A 101 -9.12 -12.53 -6.48
C VAL A 101 -10.23 -12.49 -5.43
N ASN A 102 -9.99 -11.84 -4.29
CA ASN A 102 -10.93 -11.88 -3.16
C ASN A 102 -10.65 -10.75 -2.15
N THR A 103 -11.72 -10.32 -1.46
CA THR A 103 -11.64 -9.51 -0.25
C THR A 103 -11.88 -10.36 1.00
N THR A 104 -10.93 -10.39 1.93
CA THR A 104 -11.13 -10.87 3.30
C THR A 104 -11.51 -9.68 4.19
N ARG A 105 -12.63 -9.75 4.92
CA ARG A 105 -13.02 -8.70 5.88
C ARG A 105 -12.76 -9.15 7.32
N ILE A 106 -11.97 -8.38 8.05
CA ILE A 106 -11.49 -8.69 9.40
C ILE A 106 -12.01 -7.59 10.33
N MET A 107 -13.15 -7.83 10.96
CA MET A 107 -13.76 -6.89 11.90
C MET A 107 -13.16 -7.06 13.29
N SER A 108 -12.25 -6.17 13.68
CA SER A 108 -11.58 -6.15 14.98
C SER A 108 -11.02 -4.76 15.27
N ALA A 109 -11.64 -4.04 16.22
CA ALA A 109 -11.19 -2.71 16.64
C ALA A 109 -9.75 -2.71 17.18
N ASP A 110 -9.37 -3.74 17.96
CA ASP A 110 -7.99 -3.88 18.44
C ASP A 110 -7.00 -4.00 17.28
N ARG A 111 -7.28 -4.89 16.30
CA ARG A 111 -6.38 -5.03 15.14
C ARG A 111 -6.31 -3.76 14.32
N PHE A 112 -7.45 -3.11 14.11
CA PHE A 112 -7.53 -1.88 13.34
C PHE A 112 -6.69 -0.76 13.95
N GLN A 113 -6.66 -0.65 15.28
CA GLN A 113 -6.00 0.47 15.97
C GLN A 113 -4.55 0.18 16.37
N ASN A 114 -4.24 -1.07 16.71
CA ASN A 114 -3.05 -1.40 17.48
C ASN A 114 -2.07 -2.36 16.78
N VAL A 115 -2.37 -2.86 15.58
CA VAL A 115 -1.49 -3.86 14.94
C VAL A 115 -0.35 -3.24 14.15
N ALA A 116 -0.60 -2.14 13.42
CA ALA A 116 0.41 -1.56 12.53
C ALA A 116 1.70 -1.17 13.28
N HIS A 117 2.86 -1.55 12.72
CA HIS A 117 4.18 -1.30 13.31
C HIS A 117 4.41 -1.97 14.68
N THR A 118 3.74 -3.09 14.94
CA THR A 118 3.96 -3.90 16.15
C THR A 118 4.31 -5.35 15.80
N GLU A 119 4.81 -6.09 16.78
CA GLU A 119 5.05 -7.54 16.68
C GLU A 119 3.78 -8.37 16.37
N ARG A 120 2.58 -7.78 16.50
CA ARG A 120 1.31 -8.43 16.16
C ARG A 120 1.02 -8.43 14.67
N GLU A 121 1.65 -7.55 13.89
CA GLU A 121 1.40 -7.43 12.46
C GLU A 121 1.85 -8.65 11.66
N PRO A 122 3.07 -9.19 11.84
CA PRO A 122 3.46 -10.43 11.17
C PRO A 122 2.55 -11.60 11.53
N ILE A 123 2.03 -11.66 12.77
CA ILE A 123 1.08 -12.69 13.21
C ILE A 123 -0.23 -12.55 12.43
N MET A 124 -0.76 -11.33 12.32
CA MET A 124 -1.97 -11.08 11.54
C MET A 124 -1.77 -11.41 10.06
N LYS A 125 -0.66 -10.97 9.45
CA LYS A 125 -0.36 -11.27 8.04
C LYS A 125 -0.25 -12.78 7.80
N ARG A 126 0.42 -13.52 8.67
CA ARG A 126 0.50 -15.00 8.60
C ARG A 126 -0.87 -15.68 8.57
N LEU A 127 -1.86 -15.15 9.30
CA LEU A 127 -3.20 -15.73 9.36
C LEU A 127 -4.03 -15.48 8.09
N PHE A 128 -3.84 -14.34 7.42
CA PHE A 128 -4.73 -13.87 6.37
C PHE A 128 -4.09 -13.70 5.00
N ARG A 129 -2.74 -13.74 4.90
CA ARG A 129 -2.02 -13.75 3.63
C ARG A 129 -2.43 -14.99 2.84
N LYS A 130 -2.65 -14.80 1.54
CA LYS A 130 -3.01 -15.87 0.59
C LYS A 130 -2.06 -15.88 -0.59
N GLY A 131 -1.93 -17.06 -1.20
CA GLY A 131 -1.10 -17.27 -2.39
C GLY A 131 0.40 -17.42 -2.08
N ASN A 132 1.20 -17.35 -3.14
CA ASN A 132 2.66 -17.57 -3.11
C ASN A 132 3.41 -16.29 -3.53
N ALA A 133 4.61 -16.42 -4.08
CA ALA A 133 5.42 -15.29 -4.57
C ALA A 133 4.76 -14.48 -5.70
N ARG A 134 3.72 -15.03 -6.35
CA ARG A 134 2.93 -14.35 -7.39
C ARG A 134 1.66 -13.68 -6.84
N ALA A 135 1.52 -13.57 -5.52
CA ALA A 135 0.37 -12.94 -4.89
C ALA A 135 0.78 -11.68 -4.11
N LEU A 136 0.15 -10.56 -4.46
CA LEU A 136 0.19 -9.31 -3.70
C LEU A 136 -0.92 -9.34 -2.65
N ASN A 137 -0.52 -9.23 -1.38
CA ASN A 137 -1.46 -9.10 -0.28
C ASN A 137 -1.48 -7.64 0.20
N ILE A 138 -2.69 -7.07 0.24
CA ILE A 138 -2.94 -5.69 0.64
C ILE A 138 -3.70 -5.73 1.96
N PHE A 139 -3.19 -5.06 3.00
CA PHE A 139 -3.86 -4.97 4.30
C PHE A 139 -4.24 -3.52 4.57
N THR A 140 -5.52 -3.18 4.47
CA THR A 140 -5.96 -1.85 4.91
C THR A 140 -6.20 -1.89 6.41
N ILE A 141 -5.38 -1.18 7.17
CA ILE A 141 -5.39 -1.14 8.63
C ILE A 141 -5.42 0.32 9.08
N GLY A 142 -6.06 0.58 10.21
CA GLY A 142 -6.00 1.90 10.84
C GLY A 142 -4.59 2.23 11.32
N PHE A 143 -4.36 3.53 11.45
CA PHE A 143 -3.14 4.09 12.00
C PHE A 143 -3.59 5.17 12.96
N ASN A 144 -2.90 5.32 14.09
CA ASN A 144 -3.20 6.39 15.03
C ASN A 144 -3.12 7.79 14.35
N SER A 145 -3.72 8.79 14.98
CA SER A 145 -3.82 10.16 14.43
C SER A 145 -2.46 10.87 14.36
N THR A 146 -1.47 10.41 15.12
CA THR A 146 -0.12 11.00 15.17
C THR A 146 0.82 10.43 14.10
N THR A 147 0.56 9.22 13.61
CA THR A 147 1.33 8.57 12.56
C THR A 147 1.03 9.22 11.21
N LYS A 148 1.94 10.08 10.76
CA LYS A 148 1.84 10.78 9.47
C LYS A 148 2.34 9.89 8.33
N THR A 149 1.59 8.85 7.99
CA THR A 149 1.83 8.06 6.77
C THR A 149 0.53 7.68 6.07
N LEU A 150 0.60 7.53 4.75
CA LEU A 150 -0.44 6.93 3.91
C LEU A 150 -0.31 5.41 3.79
N GLY A 151 0.77 4.83 4.30
CA GLY A 151 1.02 3.40 4.27
C GLY A 151 2.49 3.05 4.13
N TYR A 152 2.78 1.76 4.19
CA TYR A 152 4.12 1.20 4.06
C TYR A 152 4.05 -0.18 3.39
N THR A 153 5.21 -0.74 3.10
CA THR A 153 5.43 -2.04 2.46
C THR A 153 6.67 -2.71 3.04
N SER A 154 6.68 -4.04 3.01
CA SER A 154 7.91 -4.84 3.06
C SER A 154 8.83 -4.50 1.89
N LEU A 155 10.14 -4.74 2.06
CA LEU A 155 11.11 -4.62 0.96
C LEU A 155 11.35 -5.99 0.30
N PRO A 156 11.66 -6.03 -1.01
CA PRO A 156 11.92 -7.28 -1.72
C PRO A 156 13.02 -8.15 -1.07
N LYS A 157 14.05 -7.52 -0.49
CA LYS A 157 15.14 -8.25 0.20
C LYS A 157 14.67 -9.11 1.37
N ASP A 158 13.54 -8.77 1.99
CA ASP A 158 13.02 -9.46 3.18
C ASP A 158 12.17 -10.67 2.82
N TYR A 159 11.78 -10.80 1.53
CA TYR A 159 10.92 -11.89 1.08
C TYR A 159 11.56 -13.27 1.29
N ALA A 160 12.86 -13.41 1.03
CA ALA A 160 13.54 -14.70 1.13
C ALA A 160 13.62 -15.21 2.58
N SER A 161 13.76 -14.30 3.56
CA SER A 161 13.88 -14.64 4.98
C SER A 161 12.52 -14.73 5.68
N ASN A 162 11.54 -13.93 5.26
CA ASN A 162 10.21 -13.89 5.88
C ASN A 162 9.10 -13.61 4.85
N PRO A 163 8.79 -14.57 3.96
CA PRO A 163 7.81 -14.37 2.88
C PRO A 163 6.38 -14.14 3.41
N TRP A 164 6.14 -14.47 4.68
CA TRP A 164 4.82 -14.34 5.31
C TRP A 164 4.50 -12.91 5.77
N ASP A 165 5.50 -12.06 5.96
CA ASP A 165 5.33 -10.65 6.33
C ASP A 165 5.29 -9.73 5.11
N ASP A 166 5.46 -10.31 3.92
CA ASP A 166 5.40 -9.58 2.67
C ASP A 166 3.99 -9.03 2.40
N GLY A 167 3.93 -7.80 1.88
CA GLY A 167 2.71 -7.14 1.47
C GLY A 167 2.76 -5.63 1.70
N ILE A 168 1.66 -4.97 1.32
CA ILE A 168 1.49 -3.52 1.47
C ILE A 168 0.42 -3.23 2.53
N VAL A 169 0.63 -2.18 3.30
CA VAL A 169 -0.29 -1.71 4.34
C VAL A 169 -0.67 -0.26 4.09
N PRO A 170 -1.65 0.03 3.23
CA PRO A 170 -2.16 1.38 3.03
C PRO A 170 -3.11 1.81 4.15
N ARG A 171 -3.08 3.10 4.48
CA ARG A 171 -4.08 3.74 5.35
C ARG A 171 -5.43 3.76 4.61
N PRO A 172 -6.51 3.21 5.17
CA PRO A 172 -7.85 3.36 4.62
C PRO A 172 -8.19 4.85 4.67
N ARG A 173 -8.57 5.42 3.53
CA ARG A 173 -9.07 6.79 3.45
C ARG A 173 -10.58 6.79 3.40
N PRO A 174 -11.27 7.33 4.43
CA PRO A 174 -12.63 7.84 4.27
C PRO A 174 -12.59 8.92 3.18
N ARG A 175 -13.58 8.94 2.29
CA ARG A 175 -13.68 9.99 1.27
C ARG A 175 -13.95 11.36 1.88
#